data_AF-A0A1Q3GZM2-F1
#
_entry.id   AF-A0A1Q3GZM2-F1
#
_cell.length_a   1.000
_cell.length_b   1.000
_cell.length_c   1.000
_cell.angle_alpha   90.00
_cell.angle_beta   90.00
_cell.angle_gamma   90.00
#
_symmetry.space_group_name_H-M   'P 1'
#
loop_
_entity.id
_entity.type
_entity.pdbx_description
1 polymer ?
#
loop_
_entity_poly.entity_id
_entity_poly.type
_entity_poly.pdbx_seq_one_letter_code
_entity_poly.pdbx_strand_id
1 'polypeptide(L)'
;MNLVSKYVNRYAKVEVLEDQPDICIITATSSYIPVEEFKTTFEFIGTLVASEKIKKLIFDKRKLRVFHQPSMEWYFTEWKEAMYNLGLQVHRKILPEDEIFRTSVKIGRQKIEASFPDGKFKQMDIQYAESLEAAIAN
;
A
#
# COMPACT_ATOMS: atom_id res chain seq x y z
N MET A 1 1.19 -17.88 -11.83
CA MET A 1 1.12 -16.43 -11.63
C MET A 1 2.54 -15.89 -11.75
N ASN A 2 2.83 -15.18 -12.83
CA ASN A 2 4.16 -14.64 -13.06
C ASN A 2 4.21 -13.20 -12.57
N LEU A 3 5.22 -12.91 -11.75
CA LEU A 3 5.47 -11.58 -11.19
C LEU A 3 6.70 -10.99 -11.85
N VAL A 4 6.55 -9.80 -12.41
CA VAL A 4 7.65 -9.05 -12.99
C VAL A 4 8.15 -8.03 -11.97
N SER A 5 9.40 -8.17 -11.55
CA SER A 5 10.03 -7.26 -10.59
C SER A 5 10.29 -5.90 -11.24
N LYS A 6 9.78 -4.83 -10.62
CA LYS A 6 9.94 -3.44 -11.08
C LYS A 6 10.92 -2.66 -10.22
N TYR A 7 10.93 -2.90 -8.91
CA TYR A 7 11.84 -2.25 -7.97
C TYR A 7 12.06 -3.12 -6.74
N VAL A 8 13.31 -3.17 -6.27
CA VAL A 8 13.69 -3.95 -5.10
C VAL A 8 14.67 -3.14 -4.27
N ASN A 9 14.39 -3.03 -2.98
CA ASN A 9 15.37 -2.55 -2.01
C ASN A 9 15.39 -3.49 -0.80
N ARG A 10 16.13 -3.10 0.24
CA ARG A 10 16.29 -3.89 1.47
C ARG A 10 14.98 -4.11 2.23
N TYR A 11 14.00 -3.24 2.06
CA TYR A 11 12.80 -3.14 2.89
C TYR A 11 11.52 -3.55 2.18
N ALA A 12 11.50 -3.48 0.85
CA ALA A 12 10.34 -3.81 0.03
C ALA A 12 10.73 -4.33 -1.36
N LYS A 13 9.82 -5.10 -1.94
CA LYS A 13 9.83 -5.55 -3.34
C LYS A 13 8.55 -5.06 -4.01
N VAL A 14 8.67 -4.47 -5.20
CA VAL A 14 7.56 -4.00 -6.03
C VAL A 14 7.52 -4.82 -7.30
N GLU A 15 6.38 -5.44 -7.56
CA GLU A 15 6.11 -6.33 -8.68
C GLU A 15 4.80 -5.96 -9.36
N VAL A 16 4.64 -6.39 -10.61
CA VAL A 16 3.36 -6.38 -11.32
C VAL A 16 3.03 -7.79 -11.81
N LEU A 17 1.75 -8.08 -12.00
CA LEU A 17 1.32 -9.33 -12.61
C LEU A 17 1.55 -9.27 -14.12
N GLU A 18 2.23 -10.26 -14.68
CA GLU A 18 2.51 -10.31 -16.12
C GLU A 18 1.20 -10.31 -16.95
N ASP A 19 0.21 -11.11 -16.53
CA ASP A 19 -1.08 -11.23 -17.22
C ASP A 19 -2.08 -10.11 -16.88
N GLN A 20 -1.80 -9.34 -15.81
CA GLN A 20 -2.67 -8.25 -15.30
C GLN A 20 -1.80 -7.07 -14.84
N PRO A 21 -1.13 -6.37 -15.78
CA PRO A 21 -0.12 -5.38 -15.45
C PRO A 21 -0.67 -4.15 -14.72
N ASP A 22 -1.99 -3.95 -14.69
CA ASP A 22 -2.66 -2.89 -13.91
C ASP A 22 -2.76 -3.20 -12.41
N ILE A 23 -2.29 -4.38 -11.98
CA ILE A 23 -2.16 -4.78 -10.58
C ILE A 23 -0.69 -4.71 -10.16
N CYS A 24 -0.42 -3.82 -9.21
CA CYS A 24 0.89 -3.69 -8.56
C CYS A 24 0.85 -4.33 -7.17
N ILE A 25 1.90 -5.08 -6.84
CA ILE A 25 2.10 -5.71 -5.54
C ILE A 25 3.35 -5.12 -4.92
N ILE A 26 3.22 -4.59 -3.70
CA ILE A 26 4.34 -4.23 -2.84
C ILE A 26 4.39 -5.19 -1.65
N THR A 27 5.53 -5.85 -1.47
CA THR A 27 5.78 -6.80 -0.39
C THR A 27 6.84 -6.24 0.55
N ALA A 28 6.50 -6.09 1.84
CA ALA A 28 7.49 -5.75 2.86
C ALA A 28 8.47 -6.92 3.07
N THR A 29 9.78 -6.65 2.95
CA THR A 29 10.85 -7.65 3.13
C THR A 29 11.60 -7.49 4.46
N SER A 30 11.24 -6.50 5.27
CA SER A 30 11.80 -6.22 6.60
C SER A 30 10.70 -6.06 7.66
N SER A 31 11.06 -6.11 8.95
CA SER A 31 10.14 -5.88 10.09
C SER A 31 9.78 -4.40 10.28
N TYR A 32 10.57 -3.52 9.69
CA TYR A 32 10.39 -2.06 9.70
C TYR A 32 10.90 -1.48 8.38
N ILE A 33 10.21 -0.44 7.90
CA ILE A 33 10.59 0.34 6.73
C ILE A 33 10.81 1.78 7.21
N PRO A 34 12.05 2.31 7.12
CA PRO A 34 12.32 3.72 7.39
C PRO A 34 11.44 4.64 6.54
N VAL A 35 11.07 5.82 7.07
CA VAL A 35 10.15 6.72 6.38
C VAL A 35 10.61 7.16 5.00
N GLU A 36 11.91 7.45 4.82
CA GLU A 36 12.46 7.85 3.52
C GLU A 36 12.39 6.72 2.49
N GLU A 37 12.67 5.49 2.91
CA GLU A 37 12.59 4.28 2.07
C GLU A 37 11.13 3.96 1.72
N PHE A 38 10.23 4.17 2.67
CA PHE A 38 8.80 4.05 2.45
C PHE A 38 8.34 5.05 1.38
N LYS A 39 8.64 6.34 1.55
CA LYS A 39 8.28 7.39 0.59
C LYS A 39 8.87 7.11 -0.79
N THR A 40 10.17 6.84 -0.87
CA THR A 40 10.88 6.51 -2.13
C THR A 40 10.22 5.35 -2.86
N THR A 41 9.87 4.26 -2.14
CA THR A 41 9.20 3.10 -2.74
C THR A 41 7.81 3.46 -3.27
N PHE A 42 7.03 4.24 -2.53
CA PHE A 42 5.69 4.64 -2.94
C PHE A 42 5.70 5.70 -4.05
N GLU A 43 6.67 6.61 -4.07
CA GLU A 43 6.89 7.54 -5.17
C GLU A 43 7.24 6.80 -6.47
N PHE A 44 8.10 5.78 -6.38
CA PHE A 44 8.33 4.87 -7.51
C PHE A 44 7.03 4.21 -7.99
N ILE A 45 6.19 3.69 -7.09
CA ILE A 45 4.88 3.15 -7.47
C ILE A 45 4.02 4.23 -8.16
N GLY A 46 4.09 5.48 -7.70
CA GLY A 46 3.41 6.59 -8.37
C GLY A 46 3.85 6.79 -9.82
N THR A 47 5.13 6.58 -10.12
CA THR A 47 5.60 6.57 -11.52
C THR A 47 4.96 5.44 -12.33
N LEU A 48 4.81 4.23 -11.74
CA LEU A 48 4.15 3.10 -12.40
C LEU A 48 2.66 3.37 -12.63
N VAL A 49 1.97 3.98 -11.67
CA VAL A 49 0.55 4.36 -11.81
C VAL A 49 0.38 5.29 -13.02
N ALA A 50 1.27 6.27 -13.18
CA ALA A 50 1.19 7.21 -14.30
C ALA A 50 1.49 6.56 -15.66
N SER A 51 2.55 5.74 -15.74
CA SER A 51 3.07 5.18 -16.99
C SER A 51 2.41 3.87 -17.41
N GLU A 52 2.17 2.95 -16.47
CA GLU A 52 1.64 1.60 -16.69
C GLU A 52 0.15 1.47 -16.36
N LYS A 53 -0.50 2.56 -15.94
CA LYS A 53 -1.95 2.63 -15.64
C LYS A 53 -2.38 1.64 -14.56
N ILE A 54 -1.58 1.51 -13.50
CA ILE A 54 -1.93 0.72 -12.32
C ILE A 54 -3.25 1.22 -11.72
N LYS A 55 -4.23 0.32 -11.60
CA LYS A 55 -5.56 0.59 -11.03
C LYS A 55 -5.76 -0.03 -9.65
N LYS A 56 -4.93 -1.02 -9.32
CA LYS A 56 -5.00 -1.78 -8.08
C LYS A 56 -3.64 -1.93 -7.44
N LEU A 57 -3.56 -1.61 -6.15
CA LEU A 57 -2.35 -1.80 -5.36
C LEU A 57 -2.60 -2.74 -4.19
N ILE A 58 -1.79 -3.79 -4.12
CA ILE A 58 -1.79 -4.76 -3.04
C ILE A 58 -0.55 -4.51 -2.18
N PHE A 59 -0.74 -4.26 -0.89
CA PHE A 59 0.36 -4.14 0.06
C PHE A 59 0.37 -5.33 1.02
N ASP A 60 1.30 -6.26 0.78
CA ASP A 60 1.64 -7.32 1.72
C ASP A 60 2.55 -6.77 2.83
N LYS A 61 1.96 -6.63 4.02
CA LYS A 61 2.61 -6.10 5.21
C LYS A 61 2.99 -7.20 6.21
N ARG A 62 2.80 -8.49 5.89
CA ARG A 62 2.91 -9.60 6.86
C ARG A 62 4.26 -9.66 7.59
N LYS A 63 5.34 -9.18 6.96
CA LYS A 63 6.67 -9.14 7.57
C LYS A 63 6.88 -7.98 8.55
N LEU A 64 6.06 -6.93 8.49
CA LEU A 64 6.15 -5.79 9.39
C LEU A 64 5.83 -6.19 10.84
N ARG A 65 6.49 -5.51 11.77
CA ARG A 65 6.25 -5.59 13.22
C ARG A 65 6.09 -4.20 13.84
N VAL A 66 6.61 -3.17 13.19
CA VAL A 66 6.53 -1.78 13.66
C VAL A 66 5.55 -1.00 12.81
N PHE A 67 4.57 -0.39 13.46
CA PHE A 67 3.67 0.58 12.85
C PHE A 67 4.27 1.99 12.97
N HIS A 68 4.44 2.68 11.83
CA HIS A 68 5.02 4.02 11.78
C HIS A 68 3.98 5.07 11.38
N GLN A 69 3.45 5.80 12.35
CA GLN A 69 2.38 6.79 12.14
C GLN A 69 2.72 7.87 11.11
N PRO A 70 3.93 8.50 11.11
CA PRO A 70 4.26 9.53 10.13
C PRO A 70 4.19 9.02 8.68
N SER A 71 4.64 7.78 8.44
CA SER A 71 4.50 7.15 7.12
C SER A 71 3.03 6.91 6.75
N MET A 72 2.20 6.50 7.72
CA MET A 72 0.78 6.27 7.46
C MET A 72 0.04 7.57 7.14
N GLU A 73 0.34 8.65 7.85
CA GLU A 73 -0.29 9.95 7.63
C GLU A 73 0.00 10.44 6.21
N TRP A 74 1.29 10.59 5.85
CA TRP A 74 1.72 10.95 4.49
C TRP A 74 1.12 10.03 3.41
N TYR A 75 1.09 8.72 3.66
CA TYR A 75 0.53 7.74 2.73
C TYR A 75 -0.98 7.92 2.47
N PHE A 76 -1.73 8.46 3.42
CA PHE A 76 -3.17 8.66 3.28
C PHE A 76 -3.53 10.05 2.81
N THR A 77 -2.80 11.08 3.24
CA THR A 77 -3.18 12.48 3.03
C THR A 77 -2.49 13.10 1.84
N GLU A 78 -1.31 12.62 1.46
CA GLU A 78 -0.57 13.16 0.31
C GLU A 78 -0.53 12.15 -0.83
N TRP A 79 0.05 10.98 -0.56
CA TRP A 79 0.31 10.01 -1.63
C TRP A 79 -0.98 9.46 -2.25
N LYS A 80 -1.94 9.00 -1.43
CA LYS A 80 -3.23 8.52 -1.95
C LYS A 80 -4.01 9.62 -2.65
N GLU A 81 -3.87 10.87 -2.23
CA GLU A 81 -4.56 11.97 -2.89
C GLU A 81 -4.06 12.15 -4.33
N ALA A 82 -2.74 12.17 -4.52
CA ALA A 82 -2.13 12.17 -5.85
C ALA A 82 -2.54 10.94 -6.67
N MET A 83 -2.50 9.75 -6.07
CA MET A 83 -2.80 8.49 -6.75
C MET A 83 -4.27 8.35 -7.16
N TYR A 84 -5.19 8.88 -6.36
CA TYR A 84 -6.61 8.94 -6.71
C TYR A 84 -6.82 9.66 -8.04
N ASN A 85 -6.17 10.83 -8.18
CA ASN A 85 -6.29 11.67 -9.37
C ASN A 85 -5.63 11.02 -10.61
N LEU A 86 -4.68 10.11 -10.40
CA LEU A 86 -4.06 9.32 -11.46
C LEU A 86 -4.82 8.02 -11.80
N GLY A 87 -5.89 7.70 -11.07
CA GLY A 87 -6.77 6.55 -11.35
C GLY A 87 -6.50 5.29 -10.51
N LEU A 88 -5.57 5.32 -9.56
CA LEU A 88 -5.38 4.23 -8.60
C LEU A 88 -6.42 4.37 -7.48
N GLN A 89 -7.44 3.50 -7.52
CA GLN A 89 -8.60 3.59 -6.61
C GLN A 89 -8.84 2.32 -5.80
N VAL A 90 -8.26 1.18 -6.20
CA VAL A 90 -8.42 -0.10 -5.50
C VAL A 90 -7.17 -0.41 -4.69
N HIS A 91 -7.35 -0.66 -3.40
CA HIS A 91 -6.29 -1.05 -2.49
C HIS A 91 -6.67 -2.30 -1.70
N ARG A 92 -5.72 -3.23 -1.62
CA ARG A 92 -5.79 -4.39 -0.72
C ARG A 92 -4.60 -4.40 0.21
N LYS A 93 -4.82 -4.83 1.45
CA LYS A 93 -3.80 -4.89 2.49
C LYS A 93 -3.83 -6.26 3.14
N ILE A 94 -2.68 -6.89 3.25
CA ILE A 94 -2.52 -8.14 3.99
C ILE A 94 -1.71 -7.80 5.23
N LEU A 95 -2.32 -7.92 6.41
CA LEU A 95 -1.68 -7.54 7.67
C LEU A 95 -0.96 -8.73 8.33
N PRO A 96 0.07 -8.50 9.15
CA PRO A 96 0.57 -9.52 10.06
C PRO A 96 -0.53 -10.09 10.94
N GLU A 97 -0.40 -11.36 11.33
CA GLU A 97 -1.17 -12.00 12.40
C GLU A 97 -0.63 -11.54 13.77
N ASP A 98 -0.71 -10.23 14.02
CA ASP A 98 -0.25 -9.58 15.23
C ASP A 98 -1.32 -8.57 15.68
N GLU A 99 -1.97 -8.86 16.81
CA GLU A 99 -3.08 -8.05 17.33
C GLU A 99 -2.65 -6.64 17.75
N ILE A 100 -1.44 -6.48 18.26
CA ILE A 100 -0.89 -5.18 18.67
C ILE A 100 -0.66 -4.33 17.43
N PHE A 101 -0.08 -4.91 16.38
CA PHE A 101 0.11 -4.24 15.10
C PHE A 101 -1.23 -3.84 14.47
N ARG A 102 -2.20 -4.76 14.42
CA ARG A 102 -3.55 -4.50 13.87
C ARG A 102 -4.27 -3.39 14.65
N THR A 103 -4.16 -3.40 15.98
CA THR A 103 -4.71 -2.36 16.86
C THR A 103 -4.06 -1.01 16.60
N SER A 104 -2.73 -0.98 16.45
CA SER A 104 -1.97 0.23 16.13
C SER A 104 -2.41 0.85 14.80
N VAL A 105 -2.59 0.01 13.76
CA VAL A 105 -3.12 0.44 12.45
C VAL A 105 -4.53 1.01 12.57
N LYS A 106 -5.41 0.38 13.37
CA LYS A 106 -6.78 0.85 13.59
C LYS A 106 -6.79 2.24 14.23
N ILE A 107 -6.04 2.43 15.31
CA ILE A 107 -5.94 3.72 16.02
C ILE A 107 -5.35 4.80 15.10
N GLY A 108 -4.27 4.48 14.39
CA GLY A 108 -3.65 5.41 13.44
C GLY A 108 -4.60 5.84 12.32
N ARG A 109 -5.40 4.90 11.80
CA ARG A 109 -6.43 5.17 10.79
C ARG A 109 -7.54 6.08 11.33
N GLN A 110 -8.05 5.81 12.53
CA GLN A 110 -9.08 6.62 13.17
C GLN A 110 -8.62 8.07 13.37
N LYS A 111 -7.36 8.26 13.79
CA LYS A 111 -6.77 9.61 13.91
C LYS A 111 -6.76 10.35 12.57
N ILE A 112 -6.32 9.69 11.50
CA ILE A 112 -6.30 10.28 10.15
C ILE A 112 -7.73 10.60 9.67
N GLU A 113 -8.69 9.70 9.89
CA GLU A 113 -10.09 9.89 9.47
C GLU A 113 -10.77 11.08 10.18
N ALA A 114 -10.41 11.33 11.44
CA ALA A 114 -10.88 12.47 12.21
C ALA A 114 -10.23 13.79 11.76
N SER A 115 -8.93 13.77 11.48
CA SER A 115 -8.18 14.97 11.05
C SER A 115 -8.44 15.36 9.59
N PHE A 116 -8.79 14.41 8.73
CA PHE A 116 -8.99 14.59 7.29
C PHE A 116 -10.36 14.06 6.85
N PRO A 117 -11.46 14.73 7.25
CA PRO A 117 -12.81 14.23 7.02
C PRO A 117 -13.15 14.11 5.53
N ASP A 118 -12.54 14.91 4.67
CA ASP A 118 -12.82 14.94 3.22
C ASP A 118 -11.74 14.26 2.36
N GLY A 119 -10.81 13.53 3.00
CA GLY A 119 -9.69 12.90 2.31
C GLY A 119 -10.13 11.91 1.23
N LYS A 120 -9.48 11.97 0.04
CA LYS A 120 -9.81 11.13 -1.12
C LYS A 120 -9.73 9.63 -0.86
N PHE A 121 -8.95 9.20 0.13
CA PHE A 121 -8.89 7.80 0.55
C PHE A 121 -10.26 7.24 1.01
N LYS A 122 -11.23 8.11 1.37
CA LYS A 122 -12.62 7.70 1.65
C LYS A 122 -13.44 7.36 0.40
N GLN A 123 -12.98 7.83 -0.77
CA GLN A 123 -13.58 7.56 -2.08
C GLN A 123 -12.93 6.36 -2.77
N MET A 124 -11.93 5.74 -2.15
CA MET A 124 -11.22 4.58 -2.65
C MET A 124 -11.80 3.28 -2.09
N ASP A 125 -11.68 2.21 -2.86
CA ASP A 125 -11.99 0.87 -2.41
C ASP A 125 -10.78 0.28 -1.65
N ILE A 126 -10.75 0.45 -0.33
CA ILE A 126 -9.65 -0.01 0.54
C ILE A 126 -10.12 -1.15 1.44
N GLN A 127 -9.61 -2.35 1.19
CA GLN A 127 -10.01 -3.56 1.92
C GLN A 127 -8.82 -4.35 2.45
N TYR A 128 -9.09 -5.24 3.40
CA TYR A 128 -8.13 -6.22 3.89
C TYR A 128 -8.37 -7.56 3.20
N ALA A 129 -7.30 -8.34 3.02
CA ALA A 129 -7.35 -9.68 2.49
C ALA A 129 -6.45 -10.60 3.32
N GLU A 130 -6.81 -11.87 3.41
CA GLU A 130 -6.05 -12.88 4.19
C GLU A 130 -4.91 -13.52 3.37
N SER A 131 -4.97 -13.44 2.04
CA SER A 131 -3.92 -13.99 1.16
C SER A 131 -3.68 -13.10 -0.06
N LEU A 132 -2.59 -13.37 -0.78
CA LEU A 132 -2.26 -12.66 -2.01
C LEU A 132 -3.27 -12.98 -3.11
N GLU A 133 -3.70 -14.24 -3.21
CA GLU A 133 -4.70 -14.70 -4.17
C GLU A 133 -6.04 -14.01 -3.93
N ALA A 134 -6.48 -13.93 -2.67
CA ALA A 134 -7.70 -13.22 -2.29
C ALA A 134 -7.59 -11.71 -2.58
N ALA A 135 -6.42 -11.11 -2.36
CA ALA A 135 -6.16 -9.71 -2.68
C ALA A 135 -6.14 -9.44 -4.19
N ILE A 136 -5.75 -10.42 -5.02
CA ILE A 136 -5.76 -10.30 -6.48
C ILE A 136 -7.17 -10.46 -7.02
N ALA A 137 -7.93 -11.45 -6.52
CA ALA A 137 -9.27 -11.76 -7.00
C ALA A 137 -10.34 -10.70 -6.65
N ASN A 138 -10.23 -10.07 -5.47
CA ASN A 138 -11.16 -9.01 -5.00
C ASN A 138 -10.54 -7.64 -5.17
#